data_AF-A0A1G7KDT6-F1
#
_entry.id   AF-A0A1G7KDT6-F1
#
_cell.length_a   1.000
_cell.length_b   1.000
_cell.length_c   1.000
_cell.angle_alpha   90.00
_cell.angle_beta   90.00
_cell.angle_gamma   90.00
#
_symmetry.space_group_name_H-M   'P 1'
#
loop_
_entity.id
_entity.type
_entity.pdbx_description
1 polymer ?
#
loop_
_entity_poly.entity_id
_entity_poly.type
_entity_poly.pdbx_seq_one_letter_code
_entity_poly.pdbx_strand_id
1 'polypeptide(L)'
;MCDYGLFQKIGELLVSGQPAKARRLLLELQSRCLAQDDELDLLRTRLQSLEDTLRLQRDLYQRQGLYWLRSQGVSLGPFCPQCQENGGGLIRLYPAGAALCCPYCHGLYPRPGQGEAPAAASPRRHARILPFDR
;
A
#
# COMPACT_ATOMS: atom_id res chain seq x y z
N MET A 1 23.07 -14.43 -0.24
CA MET A 1 24.51 -14.34 0.11
C MET A 1 25.13 -15.67 -0.30
N CYS A 2 25.98 -15.71 -1.31
CA CYS A 2 26.52 -16.98 -1.82
C CYS A 2 27.44 -17.62 -0.78
N ASP A 3 27.13 -18.83 -0.34
CA ASP A 3 27.93 -19.59 0.62
C ASP A 3 29.28 -19.97 0.00
N TYR A 4 30.28 -19.11 0.13
CA TYR A 4 31.63 -19.26 -0.42
C TYR A 4 32.25 -20.64 -0.10
N GLY A 5 32.02 -21.16 1.11
CA GLY A 5 32.49 -22.48 1.52
C GLY A 5 31.84 -23.64 0.75
N LEU A 6 30.60 -23.51 0.29
CA LEU A 6 29.95 -24.53 -0.55
C LEU A 6 30.54 -24.55 -1.96
N PHE A 7 30.86 -23.38 -2.53
CA PHE A 7 31.52 -23.31 -3.83
C PHE A 7 32.94 -23.88 -3.81
N GLN A 8 33.71 -23.63 -2.74
CA GLN A 8 35.04 -24.23 -2.56
C GLN A 8 34.93 -25.76 -2.49
N LYS A 9 33.98 -26.30 -1.72
CA LYS A 9 33.74 -27.74 -1.59
C LYS A 9 33.29 -28.40 -2.91
N ILE A 10 32.50 -27.69 -3.72
CA ILE A 10 32.14 -28.14 -5.07
C ILE A 10 33.39 -28.19 -5.97
N GLY A 11 34.25 -27.18 -5.89
CA GLY A 11 35.55 -27.16 -6.60
C GLY A 11 36.44 -28.35 -6.22
N GLU A 12 36.57 -28.63 -4.93
CA GLU A 12 37.32 -29.79 -4.42
C GLU A 12 36.73 -31.13 -4.91
N LEU A 13 35.41 -31.25 -4.98
CA LEU A 13 34.73 -32.44 -5.51
C LEU A 13 34.95 -32.63 -7.02
N LEU A 14 35.10 -31.54 -7.77
CA LEU A 14 35.45 -31.59 -9.19
C LEU A 14 36.91 -32.00 -9.39
N VAL A 15 37.83 -31.42 -8.62
CA VAL A 15 39.27 -31.75 -8.68
C VAL A 15 39.53 -33.20 -8.24
N SER A 16 38.78 -33.71 -7.26
CA SER A 16 38.88 -35.10 -6.79
C SER A 16 38.16 -36.12 -7.68
N GLY A 17 37.68 -35.73 -8.87
CA GLY A 17 37.09 -36.65 -9.85
C GLY A 17 35.70 -37.17 -9.47
N GLN A 18 34.96 -36.42 -8.63
CA GLN A 18 33.60 -36.78 -8.18
C GLN A 18 32.52 -35.85 -8.76
N PRO A 19 32.39 -35.76 -10.11
CA PRO A 19 31.49 -34.81 -10.76
C PRO A 19 30.01 -35.05 -10.41
N ALA A 20 29.61 -36.29 -10.14
CA ALA A 20 28.24 -36.62 -9.75
C ALA A 20 27.83 -36.05 -8.38
N LYS A 21 28.78 -35.92 -7.44
CA LYS A 21 28.53 -35.31 -6.12
C LYS A 21 28.56 -33.79 -6.22
N ALA A 22 29.50 -33.24 -6.98
CA ALA A 22 29.56 -31.81 -7.28
C ALA A 22 28.26 -31.32 -7.95
N ARG A 23 27.75 -32.08 -8.95
CA ARG A 23 26.48 -31.77 -9.62
C ARG A 23 25.28 -31.76 -8.66
N ARG A 24 25.21 -32.70 -7.72
CA ARG A 24 24.13 -32.74 -6.72
C ARG A 24 24.15 -31.49 -5.83
N LEU A 25 25.31 -31.12 -5.31
CA LEU A 25 25.46 -29.91 -4.49
C LEU A 25 25.17 -28.62 -5.27
N LEU A 26 25.55 -28.56 -6.55
CA LEU A 26 25.21 -27.43 -7.42
C LEU A 26 23.69 -27.29 -7.59
N LEU A 27 22.98 -28.39 -7.82
CA LEU A 27 21.52 -28.37 -7.96
C LEU A 27 20.82 -27.98 -6.65
N GLU A 28 21.34 -28.44 -5.51
CA GLU A 28 20.83 -28.06 -4.19
C GLU A 28 21.10 -26.58 -3.88
N LEU A 29 22.27 -26.07 -4.23
CA LEU A 29 22.58 -24.66 -4.08
C LEU A 29 21.72 -23.81 -5.01
N GLN A 30 21.52 -24.26 -6.25
CA GLN A 30 20.63 -23.60 -7.20
C GLN A 30 19.20 -23.54 -6.67
N SER A 31 18.65 -24.65 -6.14
CA SER A 31 17.29 -24.66 -5.59
C SER A 31 17.15 -23.73 -4.38
N ARG A 32 18.16 -23.68 -3.50
CA ARG A 32 18.19 -22.74 -2.37
C ARG A 32 18.23 -21.29 -2.83
N CYS A 33 19.03 -20.96 -3.83
CA CYS A 33 19.08 -19.60 -4.39
C CYS A 33 17.74 -19.19 -4.99
N LEU A 34 17.13 -20.07 -5.79
CA LEU A 34 15.81 -19.80 -6.39
C LEU A 34 14.74 -19.56 -5.32
N ALA A 35 14.70 -20.41 -4.28
CA ALA A 35 13.75 -20.23 -3.19
C ALA A 35 13.96 -18.92 -2.41
N GLN A 36 15.21 -18.47 -2.24
CA GLN A 36 15.53 -17.18 -1.63
C GLN A 36 15.11 -16.00 -2.51
N ASP A 37 15.33 -16.09 -3.82
CA ASP A 37 14.91 -15.05 -4.76
C ASP A 37 13.37 -14.94 -4.79
N ASP A 38 12.66 -16.06 -4.79
CA ASP A 38 11.19 -16.09 -4.68
C ASP A 38 10.70 -15.41 -3.39
N GLU A 39 11.36 -15.67 -2.25
CA GLU A 39 11.05 -15.02 -0.97
C GLU A 39 11.33 -13.52 -1.00
N LEU A 40 12.46 -13.10 -1.60
CA LEU A 40 12.79 -11.69 -1.76
C LEU A 40 11.75 -10.96 -2.62
N ASP A 41 11.29 -11.57 -3.70
CA ASP A 41 10.28 -10.97 -4.58
C ASP A 41 8.90 -10.89 -3.92
N LEU A 42 8.54 -11.90 -3.12
CA LEU A 42 7.34 -11.84 -2.27
C LEU A 42 7.43 -10.68 -1.27
N LEU A 43 8.57 -10.55 -0.57
CA LEU A 43 8.80 -9.48 0.40
C LEU A 43 8.77 -8.10 -0.25
N ARG A 44 9.40 -7.93 -1.42
CA ARG A 44 9.36 -6.69 -2.21
C ARG A 44 7.93 -6.30 -2.58
N THR A 45 7.14 -7.27 -3.05
CA THR A 45 5.73 -7.04 -3.40
C THR A 45 4.92 -6.61 -2.18
N ARG A 46 5.14 -7.24 -1.02
CA ARG A 46 4.50 -6.86 0.23
C ARG A 46 4.92 -5.48 0.74
N LEU A 47 6.19 -5.11 0.58
CA LEU A 47 6.66 -3.76 0.89
C LEU A 47 5.99 -2.73 -0.01
N GLN A 48 5.93 -2.98 -1.32
CA GLN A 48 5.30 -2.07 -2.26
C GLN A 48 3.82 -1.82 -1.93
N SER A 49 3.06 -2.87 -1.59
CA SER A 49 1.65 -2.73 -1.24
C SER A 49 1.43 -1.92 0.05
N LEU A 50 2.32 -2.08 1.03
CA LEU A 50 2.30 -1.28 2.25
C LEU A 50 2.66 0.19 1.96
N GLU A 51 3.68 0.44 1.14
CA GLU A 51 4.05 1.79 0.72
C GLU A 51 2.91 2.49 -0.02
N ASP A 52 2.24 1.79 -0.93
CA ASP A 52 1.09 2.33 -1.67
C ASP A 52 -0.06 2.67 -0.73
N THR A 53 -0.31 1.81 0.26
CA THR A 53 -1.31 2.05 1.31
C THR A 53 -0.98 3.29 2.14
N LEU A 54 0.28 3.44 2.55
CA LEU A 54 0.75 4.61 3.30
C LEU A 54 0.67 5.90 2.49
N ARG A 55 0.99 5.85 1.19
CA ARG A 55 0.84 7.00 0.27
C ARG A 55 -0.62 7.46 0.22
N LEU A 56 -1.56 6.54 0.02
CA LEU A 56 -2.99 6.84 0.02
C LEU A 56 -3.45 7.49 1.33
N GLN A 57 -3.00 6.98 2.48
CA GLN A 57 -3.35 7.54 3.78
C GLN A 57 -2.78 8.95 3.99
N ARG A 58 -1.52 9.20 3.56
CA ARG A 58 -0.90 10.52 3.67
C ARG A 58 -1.66 11.58 2.87
N ASP A 59 -2.14 11.17 1.71
CA ASP A 59 -2.80 12.07 0.77
C ASP A 59 -4.29 12.27 1.08
N LEU A 60 -4.86 11.50 2.02
CA LEU A 60 -6.24 11.62 2.48
C LEU A 60 -6.35 12.65 3.63
N TYR A 61 -7.13 13.70 3.41
CA TYR A 61 -7.33 14.78 4.37
C TYR A 61 -8.80 15.18 4.48
N GLN A 62 -9.18 15.73 5.63
CA GLN A 62 -10.53 16.25 5.85
C GLN A 62 -10.59 17.76 5.57
N ARG A 63 -11.63 18.22 4.84
CA ARG A 63 -11.95 19.63 4.61
C ARG A 63 -13.46 19.82 4.71
N GLN A 64 -13.90 20.72 5.60
CA GLN A 64 -15.31 21.03 5.85
C GLN A 64 -16.15 19.79 6.22
N GLY A 65 -15.62 18.92 7.08
CA GLY A 65 -16.31 17.69 7.52
C GLY A 65 -16.29 16.54 6.50
N LEU A 66 -15.87 16.78 5.26
CA LEU A 66 -15.80 15.79 4.18
C LEU A 66 -14.35 15.35 3.93
N TYR A 67 -14.17 14.12 3.44
CA TYR A 67 -12.85 13.61 3.07
C TYR A 67 -12.48 13.94 1.63
N TRP A 68 -11.20 14.20 1.40
CA TRP A 68 -10.61 14.55 0.11
C TRP A 68 -9.27 13.84 -0.03
N LEU A 69 -8.97 13.38 -1.25
CA LEU A 69 -7.71 12.72 -1.58
C LEU A 69 -6.88 13.64 -2.48
N ARG A 70 -5.63 13.89 -2.12
CA ARG A 70 -4.69 14.68 -2.92
C ARG A 70 -3.94 13.76 -3.88
N SER A 71 -4.24 13.83 -5.18
CA SER A 71 -3.49 13.07 -6.18
C SER A 71 -2.92 14.01 -7.24
N GLN A 72 -1.60 13.96 -7.45
CA GLN A 72 -0.90 14.76 -8.47
C GLN A 72 -1.23 16.27 -8.43
N GLY A 73 -1.39 16.83 -7.22
CA GLY A 73 -1.75 18.24 -7.04
C GLY A 73 -3.24 18.57 -7.20
N VAL A 74 -4.05 17.62 -7.65
CA VAL A 74 -5.51 17.75 -7.75
C VAL A 74 -6.19 17.18 -6.50
N SER A 75 -7.23 17.87 -6.03
CA SER A 75 -8.05 17.39 -4.91
C SER A 75 -9.23 16.57 -5.44
N LEU A 76 -9.20 15.26 -5.25
CA LEU A 76 -10.28 14.34 -5.58
C LEU A 76 -11.26 14.25 -4.40
N GLY A 77 -12.56 14.36 -4.66
CA GLY A 77 -13.60 14.29 -3.65
C GLY A 77 -14.84 15.06 -4.06
N PRO A 78 -15.78 15.31 -3.12
CA PRO A 78 -15.76 14.88 -1.72
C PRO A 78 -16.14 13.39 -1.51
N PHE A 79 -15.56 12.77 -0.49
CA PHE A 79 -15.85 11.40 -0.05
C PHE A 79 -16.65 11.37 1.27
N CYS A 80 -17.43 10.30 1.45
CA CYS A 80 -18.31 10.10 2.59
C CYS A 80 -17.52 9.85 3.89
N PRO A 81 -17.71 10.68 4.94
CA PRO A 81 -17.03 10.47 6.23
C PRO A 81 -17.51 9.23 6.97
N GLN A 82 -18.81 8.94 6.96
CA GLN A 82 -19.34 7.76 7.66
C GLN A 82 -18.82 6.44 7.07
N CYS A 83 -18.70 6.33 5.75
CA CYS A 83 -18.11 5.14 5.12
C CYS A 83 -16.61 5.01 5.40
N GLN A 84 -15.91 6.14 5.47
CA GLN A 84 -14.48 6.16 5.79
C GLN A 84 -14.23 5.76 7.24
N GLU A 85 -15.06 6.21 8.18
CA GLU A 85 -14.93 5.90 9.61
C GLU A 85 -15.34 4.47 9.95
N ASN A 86 -16.40 3.95 9.32
CA ASN A 86 -16.93 2.63 9.65
C ASN A 86 -16.20 1.47 8.95
N GLY A 87 -15.53 1.72 7.82
CA GLY A 87 -14.91 0.65 7.04
C GLY A 87 -13.75 1.07 6.14
N GLY A 88 -13.22 2.29 6.31
CA GLY A 88 -12.12 2.80 5.48
C GLY A 88 -12.50 3.02 4.01
N GLY A 89 -13.80 3.08 3.70
CA GLY A 89 -14.29 3.17 2.32
C GLY A 89 -14.34 4.60 1.80
N LEU A 90 -13.56 4.88 0.75
CA LEU A 90 -13.59 6.16 0.02
C LEU A 90 -14.73 6.21 -1.01
N ILE A 91 -15.96 6.34 -0.51
CA ILE A 91 -17.15 6.43 -1.37
C ILE A 91 -17.40 7.88 -1.77
N ARG A 92 -17.36 8.16 -3.08
CA ARG A 92 -17.62 9.50 -3.63
C ARG A 92 -19.08 9.89 -3.42
N LEU A 93 -19.29 11.09 -2.90
CA LEU A 93 -20.64 11.67 -2.75
C LEU A 93 -21.13 12.23 -4.08
N TYR A 94 -22.42 12.08 -4.38
CA TYR A 94 -23.06 12.67 -5.55
C TYR A 94 -24.05 13.77 -5.14
N PRO A 95 -24.29 14.78 -6.00
CA PRO A 95 -25.27 15.82 -5.71
C PRO A 95 -26.69 15.27 -5.72
N ALA A 96 -27.46 15.58 -4.68
CA ALA A 96 -28.89 15.31 -4.55
C ALA A 96 -29.58 16.63 -4.13
N GLY A 97 -29.95 17.45 -5.12
CA GLY A 97 -30.49 18.79 -4.88
C GLY A 97 -29.48 19.72 -4.22
N ALA A 98 -29.82 20.26 -3.05
CA ALA A 98 -28.96 21.14 -2.24
C ALA A 98 -27.93 20.37 -1.38
N ALA A 99 -28.05 19.05 -1.28
CA ALA A 99 -27.18 18.19 -0.48
C ALA A 99 -26.29 17.30 -1.35
N LEU A 100 -25.32 16.67 -0.71
CA LEU A 100 -24.51 15.59 -1.22
C LEU A 100 -24.99 14.29 -0.57
N CYS A 101 -25.23 13.25 -1.37
CA CYS A 101 -25.69 11.95 -0.91
C CYS A 101 -24.63 10.87 -1.14
N CYS A 102 -24.51 9.94 -0.20
CA CYS A 102 -23.70 8.74 -0.35
C CYS A 102 -24.51 7.60 -0.98
N PRO A 103 -24.02 6.91 -2.03
CA PRO A 103 -24.75 5.79 -2.64
C PRO A 103 -24.77 4.54 -1.76
N TYR A 104 -23.85 4.45 -0.80
CA TYR A 104 -23.67 3.26 0.02
C TYR A 104 -24.41 3.35 1.35
N CYS A 105 -24.16 4.41 2.14
CA CYS A 105 -24.82 4.58 3.44
C CYS A 105 -26.05 5.51 3.39
N HIS A 106 -26.36 6.09 2.23
CA HIS A 106 -27.45 7.06 2.04
C HIS A 106 -27.36 8.31 2.94
N GLY A 107 -26.19 8.57 3.53
CA GLY A 107 -25.93 9.76 4.32
C GLY A 107 -26.01 11.04 3.47
N LEU A 108 -26.64 12.07 4.02
CA LEU A 108 -26.80 13.38 3.42
C LEU A 108 -25.86 14.39 4.08
N TYR A 109 -25.13 15.13 3.26
CA TYR A 109 -24.12 16.10 3.69
C TYR A 109 -24.34 17.45 3.00
N PRO A 110 -24.01 18.57 3.65
CA PRO A 110 -24.08 19.88 3.02
C PRO A 110 -23.07 19.99 1.87
N ARG A 111 -23.45 20.69 0.80
CA ARG A 111 -22.56 20.93 -0.33
C ARG A 111 -21.50 21.98 0.04
N PRO A 112 -20.20 21.68 -0.09
CA PRO A 112 -19.16 22.67 0.16
C PRO A 112 -19.24 23.76 -0.92
N GLY A 113 -19.48 25.01 -0.52
CA GLY A 113 -19.43 26.18 -1.41
C GLY A 113 -20.71 27.00 -1.61
N GLN A 114 -21.78 26.81 -0.83
CA GLN A 114 -22.89 27.79 -0.80
C GLN A 114 -22.61 28.87 0.25
N GLY A 115 -21.75 29.82 -0.12
CA GLY A 115 -21.44 31.04 0.66
C GLY A 115 -20.33 30.87 1.69
N GLU A 116 -19.09 31.22 1.32
CA GLU A 116 -18.15 32.02 2.13
C GLU A 116 -16.75 32.07 1.51
N ALA A 117 -16.08 33.21 1.76
CA ALA A 117 -14.75 33.66 1.38
C ALA A 117 -13.63 32.62 1.57
N PRO A 118 -12.43 32.80 0.97
CA PRO A 118 -11.27 31.90 1.14
C PRO A 118 -10.87 31.80 2.62
N ALA A 119 -11.49 30.85 3.34
CA ALA A 119 -11.24 30.63 4.74
C ALA A 119 -9.80 30.14 4.93
N ALA A 120 -9.08 30.89 5.78
CA ALA A 120 -7.75 30.58 6.26
C ALA A 120 -7.61 29.09 6.62
N ALA A 121 -6.44 28.54 6.31
CA ALA A 121 -6.11 27.13 6.40
C ALA A 121 -6.56 26.49 7.74
N SER A 122 -7.74 25.86 7.73
CA SER A 122 -8.16 24.99 8.83
C SER A 122 -7.13 23.86 8.98
N PRO A 123 -6.81 23.43 10.21
CA PRO A 123 -5.82 22.38 10.43
C PRO A 123 -6.26 21.12 9.69
N ARG A 124 -5.46 20.70 8.71
CA ARG A 124 -5.70 19.47 7.94
C ARG A 124 -5.57 18.29 8.91
N ARG A 125 -6.71 17.77 9.34
CA ARG A 125 -6.75 16.49 10.04
C ARG A 125 -6.50 15.42 8.99
N HIS A 126 -5.34 14.78 9.08
CA HIS A 126 -5.02 13.60 8.31
C HIS A 126 -5.92 12.45 8.79
N ALA A 127 -6.21 11.51 7.91
CA ALA A 127 -7.01 10.34 8.28
C ALA A 127 -6.41 9.64 9.52
N ARG A 128 -7.28 9.14 10.40
CA ARG A 128 -6.84 8.33 11.55
C ARG A 128 -6.09 7.12 11.00
N ILE A 129 -4.88 6.89 11.51
CA ILE A 129 -4.12 5.68 11.27
C ILE A 129 -4.99 4.55 11.84
N LEU A 130 -5.63 3.75 10.99
CA LEU A 130 -6.19 2.49 11.41
C LEU A 130 -4.99 1.58 11.72
N PRO A 131 -4.79 1.15 12.98
CA PRO A 131 -3.73 0.21 13.29
C PRO A 131 -3.99 -1.07 12.51
N PHE A 132 -2.99 -1.51 11.74
CA PHE A 132 -3.01 -2.82 11.09
C PHE A 132 -2.70 -3.89 12.13
N ASP A 133 -3.63 -4.15 13.05
CA ASP A 133 -3.53 -5.23 14.04
C ASP A 133 -4.85 -6.02 14.12
N ARG A 134 -4.92 -7.15 13.40
CA ARG A 134 -4.91 -8.52 13.96
C ARG A 134 -5.00 -9.55 12.84
#